data_AF-A0A6A9UNL0-F1
#
_entry.id   AF-A0A6A9UNL0-F1
#
_cell.length_a   1.000
_cell.length_b   1.000
_cell.length_c   1.000
_cell.angle_alpha   90.00
_cell.angle_beta   90.00
_cell.angle_gamma   90.00
#
_symmetry.space_group_name_H-M   'P 1'
#
loop_
_entity.id
_entity.type
_entity.pdbx_description
1 polymer ?
#
loop_
_entity_poly.entity_id
_entity_poly.type
_entity_poly.pdbx_seq_one_letter_code
_entity_poly.pdbx_strand_id
1 'polypeptide(L)'
;MASRTTQASTGRARRPSPVSVPFAAAGVLYLALVAYLTLGAVPWAAATNEAPGGVLSPRTWLDPGTWRSGGAAEFVANIFLFVPIGVLLRLGLRRLRAVSAVLVAVLVTVAIEVVQIPLDRVSDPRDLVANTLGALVGTALTARRRVRGPGEAARPASMRTAGGPGHSL
;
A
#
# COMPACT_ATOMS: atom_id res chain seq x y z
N MET A 1 -30.41 48.93 -5.83
CA MET A 1 -29.63 48.06 -6.73
C MET A 1 -28.27 47.83 -6.06
N ALA A 2 -28.15 46.77 -5.24
CA ALA A 2 -26.99 46.57 -4.36
C ALA A 2 -25.99 45.60 -5.00
N SER A 3 -24.77 46.09 -5.18
CA SER A 3 -23.64 45.41 -5.82
C SER A 3 -23.23 44.17 -5.03
N ARG A 4 -23.29 42.99 -5.65
CA ARG A 4 -22.72 41.76 -5.09
C ARG A 4 -21.21 41.80 -5.25
N THR A 5 -20.50 41.99 -4.16
CA THR A 5 -19.05 41.83 -4.08
C THR A 5 -18.70 40.35 -4.23
N THR A 6 -18.15 39.98 -5.39
CA THR A 6 -17.62 38.65 -5.68
C THR A 6 -16.36 38.41 -4.85
N GLN A 7 -16.47 37.69 -3.73
CA GLN A 7 -15.28 37.20 -3.00
C GLN A 7 -14.58 36.15 -3.86
N ALA A 8 -13.41 36.50 -4.38
CA ALA A 8 -12.49 35.57 -5.02
C ALA A 8 -12.06 34.49 -4.02
N SER A 9 -12.43 33.23 -4.28
CA SER A 9 -11.96 32.10 -3.49
C SER A 9 -10.47 31.89 -3.75
N THR A 10 -9.62 32.47 -2.90
CA THR A 10 -8.19 32.18 -2.91
C THR A 10 -7.98 30.70 -2.59
N GLY A 11 -7.64 29.92 -3.61
CA GLY A 11 -7.34 28.49 -3.49
C GLY A 11 -6.20 28.29 -2.49
N ARG A 12 -6.54 27.84 -1.28
CA ARG A 12 -5.55 27.54 -0.24
C ARG A 12 -4.67 26.40 -0.74
N ALA A 13 -3.43 26.73 -1.14
CA ALA A 13 -2.43 25.76 -1.55
C ALA A 13 -2.35 24.63 -0.50
N ARG A 14 -2.67 23.40 -0.91
CA ARG A 14 -2.69 22.24 0.00
C ARG A 14 -1.26 21.91 0.42
N ARG A 15 -0.79 22.46 1.55
CA ARG A 15 0.51 22.10 2.15
C ARG A 15 0.62 20.57 2.24
N PRO A 16 1.68 19.92 1.73
CA PRO A 16 1.85 18.47 1.88
C PRO A 16 1.85 18.11 3.37
N SER A 17 1.10 17.08 3.75
CA SER A 17 1.12 16.58 5.12
C SER A 17 2.42 15.82 5.34
N PRO A 18 3.15 16.05 6.44
CA PRO A 18 4.38 15.31 6.72
C PRO A 18 4.06 13.82 6.86
N VAL A 19 4.94 12.98 6.31
CA VAL A 19 4.98 11.56 6.60
C VAL A 19 5.24 11.38 8.09
N SER A 20 4.56 10.47 8.76
CA SER A 20 4.85 10.18 10.17
C SER A 20 6.21 9.49 10.26
N VAL A 21 7.16 10.11 10.97
CA VAL A 21 8.53 9.59 11.19
C VAL A 21 8.56 8.10 11.59
N PRO A 22 7.75 7.60 12.56
CA PRO A 22 7.81 6.18 12.91
C PRO A 22 7.33 5.25 11.78
N PHE A 23 6.35 5.67 10.98
CA PHE A 23 5.90 4.87 9.83
C PHE A 23 6.87 4.95 8.66
N ALA A 24 7.56 6.08 8.47
CA ALA A 24 8.64 6.18 7.50
C ALA A 24 9.79 5.24 7.88
N ALA A 25 10.23 5.26 9.14
CA ALA A 25 11.26 4.35 9.63
C ALA A 25 10.85 2.88 9.50
N ALA A 26 9.64 2.52 9.94
CA ALA A 26 9.11 1.17 9.78
C ALA A 26 9.01 0.76 8.30
N GLY A 27 8.58 1.68 7.42
CA GLY A 27 8.53 1.47 5.98
C GLY A 27 9.91 1.18 5.39
N VAL A 28 10.91 1.99 5.72
CA VAL A 28 12.29 1.81 5.24
C VAL A 28 12.88 0.49 5.74
N LEU A 29 12.77 0.20 7.04
CA LEU A 29 13.25 -1.05 7.62
C LEU A 29 12.57 -2.27 7.00
N TYR A 30 11.26 -2.19 6.76
CA TYR A 30 10.51 -3.26 6.15
C TYR A 30 10.90 -3.47 4.68
N LEU A 31 11.08 -2.39 3.91
CA LEU A 31 11.57 -2.49 2.53
C LEU A 31 12.99 -3.07 2.47
N ALA A 32 13.86 -2.72 3.42
CA ALA A 32 15.19 -3.31 3.54
C ALA A 32 15.11 -4.81 3.87
N LEU A 33 14.21 -5.22 4.77
CA LEU A 33 13.97 -6.63 5.05
C LEU A 33 13.47 -7.38 3.81
N VAL A 34 12.50 -6.82 3.08
CA VAL A 34 11.98 -7.43 1.84
C VAL A 34 13.10 -7.57 0.82
N ALA A 35 13.86 -6.51 0.56
CA ALA A 35 15.00 -6.57 -0.35
C ALA A 35 16.05 -7.59 0.08
N TYR A 36 16.33 -7.70 1.38
CA TYR A 36 17.23 -8.72 1.92
C TYR A 36 16.70 -10.15 1.67
N LEU A 37 15.40 -10.38 1.91
CA LEU A 37 14.78 -11.69 1.74
C LEU A 37 14.67 -12.10 0.26
N THR A 38 14.45 -11.15 -0.65
CA THR A 38 14.23 -11.44 -2.08
C THR A 38 15.51 -11.39 -2.92
N LEU A 39 16.50 -10.57 -2.54
CA LEU A 39 17.79 -10.48 -3.22
C LEU A 39 18.88 -11.34 -2.56
N GLY A 40 18.70 -11.69 -1.28
CA GLY A 40 19.62 -12.54 -0.52
C GLY A 40 19.70 -13.96 -1.05
N ALA A 41 20.83 -14.64 -0.77
CA ALA A 41 21.04 -16.03 -1.18
C ALA A 41 20.22 -16.95 -0.29
N VAL A 42 19.03 -17.32 -0.76
CA VAL A 42 18.15 -18.25 -0.04
C VAL A 42 18.50 -19.69 -0.48
N PRO A 43 19.03 -20.55 0.40
CA PRO A 43 19.56 -21.87 0.03
C PRO A 43 18.55 -22.87 -0.53
N TRP A 44 17.26 -22.61 -0.37
CA TRP A 44 16.16 -23.50 -0.76
C TRP A 44 15.38 -23.01 -1.98
N ALA A 45 15.89 -22.01 -2.72
CA ALA A 45 15.32 -21.61 -3.99
C ALA A 45 15.45 -22.78 -4.96
N ALA A 46 14.35 -23.51 -5.18
CA ALA A 46 14.28 -24.49 -6.24
C ALA A 46 14.41 -23.72 -7.55
N ALA A 47 15.57 -23.77 -8.20
CA ALA A 47 15.74 -23.17 -9.51
C ALA A 47 14.74 -23.83 -10.48
N THR A 48 13.69 -23.09 -10.83
CA THR A 48 12.71 -23.49 -11.83
C THR A 48 12.80 -22.56 -13.02
N ASN A 49 12.94 -23.16 -14.21
CA ASN A 49 12.80 -22.58 -15.55
C ASN A 49 12.96 -21.06 -15.64
N GLU A 50 14.21 -20.59 -15.69
CA GLU A 50 14.51 -19.21 -16.02
C GLU A 50 14.33 -18.98 -17.52
N ALA A 51 13.30 -18.23 -17.88
CA ALA A 51 13.17 -17.70 -19.23
C ALA A 51 14.07 -16.45 -19.36
N PRO A 52 14.87 -16.32 -20.43
CA PRO A 52 15.67 -15.12 -20.68
C PRO A 52 14.80 -13.86 -20.61
N GLY A 53 15.19 -12.91 -19.75
CA GLY A 53 14.50 -11.63 -19.56
C GLY A 53 13.41 -11.62 -18.46
N GLY A 54 13.17 -12.73 -17.77
CA GLY A 54 12.32 -12.79 -16.58
C GLY A 54 10.94 -12.14 -16.79
N VAL A 55 10.56 -11.25 -15.86
CA VAL A 55 9.30 -10.50 -15.90
C VAL A 55 9.15 -9.56 -17.12
N LEU A 56 10.26 -9.18 -17.78
CA LEU A 56 10.23 -8.30 -18.95
C LEU A 56 9.94 -9.06 -20.26
N SER A 57 9.97 -10.40 -20.24
CA SER A 57 9.74 -11.23 -21.42
C SER A 57 8.27 -11.64 -21.51
N PRO A 58 7.52 -11.23 -22.57
CA PRO A 58 6.13 -11.66 -22.76
C PRO A 58 5.95 -13.18 -22.83
N ARG A 59 7.00 -13.92 -23.24
CA ARG A 59 6.95 -15.38 -23.32
C ARG A 59 6.79 -16.02 -21.95
N THR A 60 7.47 -15.50 -20.93
CA THR A 60 7.37 -15.99 -19.54
C THR A 60 5.94 -15.84 -19.00
N TRP A 61 5.25 -14.76 -19.36
CA TRP A 61 3.86 -14.54 -18.95
C TRP A 61 2.88 -15.52 -19.59
N LEU A 62 3.15 -15.91 -20.84
CA LEU A 62 2.30 -16.77 -21.64
C LEU A 62 2.60 -18.26 -21.45
N ASP A 63 3.73 -18.61 -20.83
CA ASP A 63 4.11 -19.99 -20.56
C ASP A 63 3.24 -20.57 -19.42
N PRO A 64 2.44 -21.63 -19.67
CA PRO A 64 1.69 -22.31 -18.62
C PRO A 64 2.59 -22.93 -17.54
N GLY A 65 3.85 -23.21 -17.87
CA GLY A 65 4.87 -23.70 -16.95
C GLY A 65 5.10 -22.74 -15.79
N THR A 66 5.24 -21.44 -16.06
CA THR A 66 5.44 -20.37 -15.06
C THR A 66 4.36 -20.36 -13.97
N TRP A 67 3.11 -20.63 -14.35
CA TRP A 67 1.98 -20.60 -13.41
C TRP A 67 1.80 -21.90 -12.62
N ARG A 68 2.51 -22.97 -13.02
CA ARG A 68 2.49 -24.28 -12.36
C ARG A 68 3.79 -24.58 -11.61
N SER A 69 4.88 -23.87 -11.93
CA SER A 69 6.16 -23.94 -11.25
C SER A 69 6.13 -23.25 -9.90
N GLY A 70 7.04 -23.67 -9.02
CA GLY A 70 7.17 -23.16 -7.66
C GLY A 70 6.09 -23.69 -6.70
N GLY A 71 6.38 -23.59 -5.40
CA GLY A 71 5.49 -24.12 -4.35
C GLY A 71 4.29 -23.21 -4.11
N ALA A 72 3.14 -23.77 -3.69
CA ALA A 72 2.02 -22.96 -3.20
C ALA A 72 2.41 -22.14 -1.96
N ALA A 73 3.28 -22.69 -1.11
CA ALA A 73 3.79 -22.02 0.08
C ALA A 73 4.58 -20.74 -0.26
N GLU A 74 5.40 -20.77 -1.30
CA GLU A 74 6.19 -19.62 -1.78
C GLU A 74 5.28 -18.48 -2.27
N PHE A 75 4.29 -18.82 -3.11
CA PHE A 75 3.29 -17.85 -3.58
C PHE A 75 2.52 -17.20 -2.42
N VAL A 76 2.08 -18.00 -1.45
CA VAL A 76 1.39 -17.49 -0.26
C VAL A 76 2.31 -16.65 0.61
N ALA A 77 3.58 -17.04 0.76
CA ALA A 77 4.57 -16.26 1.50
C ALA A 77 4.80 -14.89 0.85
N ASN A 78 4.90 -14.82 -0.48
CA ASN A 78 5.03 -13.57 -1.22
C ASN A 78 3.82 -12.64 -1.04
N ILE A 79 2.59 -13.19 -1.04
CA ILE A 79 1.38 -12.43 -0.65
C ILE A 79 1.56 -11.84 0.76
N PHE A 80 1.89 -12.66 1.76
CA PHE A 80 2.03 -12.20 3.14
C PHE A 80 3.15 -11.18 3.30
N LEU A 81 4.25 -11.32 2.56
CA LEU A 81 5.37 -10.39 2.57
C LEU A 81 4.97 -8.99 2.08
N PHE A 82 4.02 -8.88 1.15
CA PHE A 82 3.58 -7.58 0.62
C PHE A 82 2.37 -6.96 1.33
N VAL A 83 1.64 -7.73 2.16
CA VAL A 83 0.54 -7.18 2.98
C VAL A 83 1.00 -6.00 3.85
N PRO A 84 2.10 -6.07 4.61
CA PRO A 84 2.57 -4.95 5.42
C PRO A 84 2.95 -3.72 4.60
N ILE A 85 3.46 -3.86 3.37
CA ILE A 85 3.77 -2.73 2.49
C ILE A 85 2.51 -1.92 2.20
N GLY A 86 1.42 -2.58 1.79
CA GLY A 86 0.14 -1.93 1.54
C GLY A 86 -0.40 -1.20 2.78
N VAL A 87 -0.24 -1.79 3.97
CA VAL A 87 -0.63 -1.18 5.24
C VAL A 87 0.25 0.03 5.58
N LEU A 88 1.56 -0.10 5.51
CA LEU A 88 2.53 0.96 5.86
C LEU A 88 2.39 2.16 4.94
N LEU A 89 2.26 1.96 3.63
CA LEU A 89 1.97 3.02 2.66
C LEU A 89 0.68 3.75 3.02
N ARG A 90 -0.39 3.01 3.32
CA ARG A 90 -1.69 3.60 3.68
C ARG A 90 -1.75 4.18 5.08
N LEU A 91 -0.87 3.88 6.02
CA LEU A 91 -0.92 4.51 7.36
C LEU A 91 0.12 5.62 7.50
N GLY A 92 1.32 5.46 6.94
CA GLY A 92 2.38 6.46 6.94
C GLY A 92 2.10 7.63 6.01
N LEU A 93 1.49 7.39 4.86
CA LEU A 93 1.15 8.42 3.87
C LEU A 93 -0.34 8.74 3.94
N ARG A 94 -0.71 9.58 4.92
CA ARG A 94 -2.12 9.88 5.24
C ARG A 94 -2.95 10.38 4.06
N ARG A 95 -2.36 11.02 3.05
CA ARG A 95 -3.06 11.51 1.84
C ARG A 95 -3.00 10.56 0.64
N LEU A 96 -2.24 9.47 0.72
CA LEU A 96 -2.11 8.52 -0.37
C LEU A 96 -3.43 7.79 -0.60
N ARG A 97 -3.92 7.88 -1.84
CA ARG A 97 -5.12 7.15 -2.29
C ARG A 97 -4.82 5.65 -2.30
N ALA A 98 -5.85 4.82 -2.13
CA ALA A 98 -5.70 3.36 -2.13
C ALA A 98 -5.03 2.87 -3.44
N VAL A 99 -5.49 3.37 -4.59
CA VAL A 99 -4.90 3.04 -5.90
C VAL A 99 -3.42 3.43 -5.95
N SER A 100 -3.05 4.63 -5.49
CA SER A 100 -1.66 5.06 -5.47
C SER A 100 -0.78 4.21 -4.54
N ALA A 101 -1.33 3.71 -3.43
CA ALA A 101 -0.60 2.80 -2.54
C ALA A 101 -0.28 1.47 -3.24
N VAL A 102 -1.27 0.90 -3.95
CA VAL A 102 -1.07 -0.32 -4.73
C VAL A 102 -0.07 -0.08 -5.86
N LEU A 103 -0.17 1.03 -6.59
CA LEU A 103 0.77 1.37 -7.67
C LEU A 103 2.21 1.49 -7.15
N VAL A 104 2.43 2.14 -6.01
CA VAL A 104 3.76 2.22 -5.40
C VAL A 104 4.28 0.83 -5.03
N ALA A 105 3.44 -0.03 -4.44
CA ALA A 105 3.85 -1.40 -4.11
C ALA A 105 4.15 -2.25 -5.36
N VAL A 106 3.37 -2.09 -6.43
CA VAL A 106 3.61 -2.73 -7.74
C VAL A 106 4.96 -2.27 -8.31
N LEU A 107 5.24 -0.97 -8.27
CA LEU A 107 6.53 -0.45 -8.74
C LEU A 107 7.71 -1.00 -7.92
N VAL A 108 7.54 -1.16 -6.60
CA VAL A 108 8.56 -1.78 -5.74
C VAL A 108 8.81 -3.23 -6.13
N THR A 109 7.77 -4.06 -6.31
CA THR A 109 7.99 -5.46 -6.70
C THR A 109 8.54 -5.57 -8.13
N VAL A 110 8.11 -4.73 -9.08
CA VAL A 110 8.69 -4.70 -10.42
C VAL A 110 10.18 -4.36 -10.35
N ALA A 111 10.57 -3.39 -9.52
CA ALA A 111 11.97 -3.03 -9.35
C ALA A 111 12.80 -4.20 -8.78
N ILE A 112 12.27 -4.94 -7.82
CA ILE A 112 12.92 -6.13 -7.26
C ILE A 112 13.12 -7.20 -8.35
N GLU A 113 12.06 -7.54 -9.08
CA GLU A 113 12.09 -8.51 -10.18
C GLU A 113 13.10 -8.14 -11.26
N VAL A 114 13.12 -6.86 -11.67
CA VAL A 114 14.06 -6.37 -12.68
C VAL A 114 15.51 -6.41 -12.19
N VAL A 115 15.75 -6.11 -10.91
CA VAL A 115 17.07 -6.21 -10.28
C VAL A 115 17.52 -7.67 -10.16
N GLN A 116 16.59 -8.63 -10.04
CA GLN A 116 16.93 -10.06 -9.99
C GLN A 116 17.40 -10.59 -11.35
N ILE A 117 16.93 -10.09 -12.49
CA ILE A 117 17.31 -10.58 -13.84
C ILE A 117 18.84 -10.74 -14.05
N PRO A 118 19.70 -9.76 -13.70
CA PRO A 118 21.16 -9.91 -13.83
C PRO A 118 21.84 -10.60 -12.64
N LEU A 119 21.09 -10.87 -11.57
CA LEU A 119 21.59 -11.59 -10.40
C LEU A 119 21.26 -13.08 -10.60
N ASP A 120 22.01 -14.00 -10.00
CA ASP A 120 21.71 -15.45 -10.01
C ASP A 120 20.44 -15.73 -9.17
N ARG A 121 19.32 -15.20 -9.66
CA ARG A 121 18.02 -15.04 -8.99
C ARG A 121 16.93 -15.20 -10.03
N VAL A 122 15.87 -15.86 -9.61
CA VAL A 122 14.68 -16.05 -10.42
C VAL A 122 13.85 -14.77 -10.41
N SER A 123 13.58 -14.22 -11.59
CA SER A 123 12.53 -13.21 -11.80
C SER A 123 11.30 -13.88 -12.41
N ASP A 124 10.18 -13.87 -11.69
CA ASP A 124 8.98 -14.66 -11.99
C ASP A 124 7.71 -13.78 -12.00
N PRO A 125 6.95 -13.75 -13.12
CA PRO A 125 5.61 -13.18 -13.16
C PRO A 125 4.67 -13.63 -12.02
N ARG A 126 4.80 -14.87 -11.56
CA ARG A 126 4.01 -15.43 -10.45
C ARG A 126 4.25 -14.68 -9.13
N ASP A 127 5.49 -14.28 -8.88
CA ASP A 127 5.87 -13.53 -7.68
C ASP A 127 5.38 -12.09 -7.74
N LEU A 128 5.49 -11.44 -8.91
CA LEU A 128 4.89 -10.12 -9.13
C LEU A 128 3.39 -10.13 -8.84
N VAL A 129 2.66 -11.15 -9.31
CA VAL A 129 1.23 -11.32 -9.04
C VAL A 129 0.96 -11.53 -7.55
N ALA A 130 1.69 -12.42 -6.89
CA ALA A 130 1.58 -12.68 -5.45
C ALA A 130 1.77 -11.39 -4.63
N ASN A 131 2.84 -10.66 -4.91
CA ASN A 131 3.20 -9.41 -4.25
C ASN A 131 2.13 -8.34 -4.46
N THR A 132 1.59 -8.25 -5.68
CA THR A 132 0.48 -7.34 -6.01
C THR A 132 -0.78 -7.67 -5.22
N LEU A 133 -1.14 -8.96 -5.09
CA LEU A 133 -2.27 -9.41 -4.27
C LEU A 133 -2.06 -9.07 -2.79
N GLY A 134 -0.85 -9.26 -2.26
CA GLY A 134 -0.48 -8.84 -0.91
C GLY A 134 -0.70 -7.35 -0.68
N ALA A 135 -0.22 -6.52 -1.60
CA ALA A 135 -0.39 -5.07 -1.53
C ALA A 135 -1.86 -4.64 -1.58
N LEU A 136 -2.68 -5.30 -2.40
CA LEU A 136 -4.13 -5.09 -2.47
C LEU A 136 -4.80 -5.41 -1.14
N VAL A 137 -4.51 -6.58 -0.56
CA VAL A 137 -5.04 -7.02 0.74
C VAL A 137 -4.62 -6.04 1.84
N GLY A 138 -3.33 -5.70 1.93
CA GLY A 138 -2.81 -4.75 2.91
C GLY A 138 -3.48 -3.38 2.81
N THR A 139 -3.65 -2.88 1.58
CA THR A 139 -4.36 -1.63 1.31
C THR A 139 -5.82 -1.70 1.76
N ALA A 140 -6.52 -2.79 1.44
CA ALA A 140 -7.93 -3.00 1.80
C ALA A 140 -8.14 -3.05 3.32
N LEU A 141 -7.23 -3.67 4.08
CA LEU A 141 -7.27 -3.70 5.55
C LEU A 141 -7.27 -2.30 6.19
N THR A 142 -6.67 -1.30 5.53
CA THR A 142 -6.66 0.09 6.02
C THR A 142 -7.95 0.87 5.74
N ALA A 143 -8.80 0.39 4.82
CA ALA A 143 -10.05 1.07 4.47
C ALA A 143 -10.95 1.23 5.70
N ARG A 144 -11.11 0.17 6.50
CA ARG A 144 -11.92 0.17 7.73
C ARG A 144 -11.42 1.17 8.78
N ARG A 145 -10.10 1.36 8.88
CA ARG A 145 -9.49 2.28 9.87
C ARG A 145 -9.62 3.75 9.48
N ARG A 146 -9.64 4.06 8.18
CA ARG A 146 -9.74 5.44 7.68
C ARG A 146 -11.17 5.96 7.60
N VAL A 147 -12.15 5.07 7.48
CA VAL A 147 -13.59 5.45 7.54
C VAL A 147 -13.99 5.88 8.96
N ARG A 148 -13.33 5.35 10.00
CA ARG A 148 -13.57 5.71 11.42
C ARG A 148 -12.81 6.97 11.90
N GLY A 149 -12.24 7.77 10.99
CA GLY A 149 -11.54 9.02 11.29
C GLY A 149 -12.47 10.25 11.33
N PRO A 150 -11.99 11.42 11.80
CA PRO A 150 -12.51 12.30 12.87
C PRO A 150 -13.95 12.90 12.79
N GLY A 151 -14.92 12.23 12.17
CA GLY A 151 -16.27 12.79 11.99
C GLY A 151 -17.23 12.62 13.17
N GLU A 152 -16.96 11.73 14.13
CA GLU A 152 -17.97 11.29 15.09
C GLU A 152 -17.72 11.74 16.54
N ALA A 153 -16.50 12.17 16.88
CA ALA A 153 -16.15 12.63 18.23
C ALA A 153 -16.41 14.14 18.48
N ALA A 154 -16.94 14.86 17.49
CA ALA A 154 -17.12 16.31 17.55
C ALA A 154 -18.58 16.75 17.36
N ARG A 155 -19.54 16.01 17.93
CA ARG A 155 -20.86 16.58 18.26
C ARG A 155 -20.82 17.03 19.72
N PRO A 156 -20.53 18.31 20.03
CA PRO A 156 -20.63 18.80 21.39
C PRO A 156 -22.08 18.65 21.87
N ALA A 157 -22.23 18.09 23.07
CA ALA A 157 -23.48 17.90 23.79
C ALA A 157 -24.10 19.22 24.30
N SER A 158 -23.99 20.32 23.55
CA SER A 158 -24.45 21.64 23.97
C SER A 158 -25.88 21.98 23.55
N MET A 159 -26.69 20.99 23.16
CA MET A 159 -28.09 21.21 22.74
C MET A 159 -29.11 20.36 23.51
N ARG A 160 -28.78 19.93 24.74
CA ARG A 160 -29.73 19.23 25.64
C ARG A 160 -29.94 19.87 27.01
N THR A 161 -29.44 21.09 27.25
CA THR A 161 -29.72 21.84 28.49
C THR A 161 -30.14 23.27 28.17
N ALA A 162 -31.28 23.42 27.50
CA ALA A 162 -32.04 24.66 27.47
C ALA A 162 -33.52 24.26 27.50
N GLY A 163 -33.98 23.83 28.67
CA GLY A 163 -35.34 23.31 28.86
C GLY A 163 -35.48 22.56 30.17
N GLY A 164 -35.11 23.20 31.28
CA GLY A 164 -35.37 22.74 32.65
C GLY A 164 -35.83 23.92 33.51
N PRO A 165 -36.60 23.68 34.57
CA PRO A 165 -37.93 24.26 34.76
C PRO A 165 -37.92 25.57 35.55
N GLY A 166 -38.66 26.57 35.05
CA GLY A 166 -39.02 27.76 35.84
C GLY A 166 -40.17 27.43 36.78
N HIS A 167 -39.87 27.21 38.07
CA HIS A 167 -40.85 27.19 39.14
C HIS A 167 -41.12 28.61 39.65
N SER A 168 -42.42 28.92 39.78
CA SER A 168 -43.08 29.79 40.77
C SER A 168 -42.66 31.26 40.91
N LEU A 169 -43.57 32.18 40.59
CA LEU A 169 -44.46 32.87 41.56
C LEU A 169 -45.77 33.27 40.85
#